data_AF-A0A956BZM0-F1
#
_entry.id   AF-A0A956BZM0-F1
#
_cell.length_a   1.000
_cell.length_b   1.000
_cell.length_c   1.000
_cell.angle_alpha   90.00
_cell.angle_beta   90.00
_cell.angle_gamma   90.00
#
_symmetry.space_group_name_H-M   'P 1'
#
loop_
_entity.id
_entity.type
_entity.pdbx_description
1 polymer ?
#
loop_
_entity_poly.entity_id
_entity_poly.type
_entity_poly.pdbx_seq_one_letter_code
_entity_poly.pdbx_strand_id
1 'polypeptide(L)'
;DPGKEVLAKYKGFLKGMMDLRAGLSSTKDAKKVLELIQSVKTPEALEELGIKLTAVGEWAHGTHVAGLLLADLPKAELAIFRSAWAGEARLYHERGPTDEELAVERKNVEDVAKFINQHGIRVVNVSLGFSMDYVEDALRHEGDKYATAADVKARAEKIQEARRATWKHVFSSCPNTLFVVAAGNANRDILEYADTPADLDLPNVLVIGAVDENGDWAPFTNSNPERVRVFDHGVAVMSLIPSGEKVPLSGTSMAAPNAANAAAKVLSLAPNLEPAAVKALLEKTGDPIAAPFNGVIINEKKALEAAAAGAK
;
A
#
# COMPACT_ATOMS: atom_id res chain seq x y z
N ASP A 1 13.36 1.01 13.93
CA ASP A 1 14.30 1.65 12.99
C ASP A 1 15.58 0.86 12.86
N PRO A 2 16.07 0.66 11.62
CA PRO A 2 17.40 0.12 11.39
C PRO A 2 18.47 1.03 12.01
N GLY A 3 19.48 0.43 12.64
CA GLY A 3 20.61 1.17 13.19
C GLY A 3 21.41 1.91 12.11
N LYS A 4 22.20 2.91 12.51
CA LYS A 4 23.03 3.72 11.59
C LYS A 4 23.95 2.87 10.70
N GLU A 5 24.51 1.79 11.25
CA GLU A 5 25.37 0.86 10.50
C GLU A 5 24.61 0.11 9.40
N VAL A 6 23.39 -0.34 9.70
CA VAL A 6 22.49 -0.98 8.73
C VAL A 6 22.15 0.00 7.61
N LEU A 7 21.79 1.24 7.96
CA LEU A 7 21.51 2.27 6.97
C LEU A 7 22.72 2.59 6.09
N ALA A 8 23.90 2.77 6.69
CA ALA A 8 25.13 3.06 5.95
C ALA A 8 25.46 1.97 4.93
N LYS A 9 25.21 0.70 5.28
CA LYS A 9 25.54 -0.45 4.43
C LYS A 9 24.45 -0.78 3.41
N TYR A 10 23.17 -0.68 3.78
CA TYR A 10 22.07 -1.26 3.00
C TYR A 10 21.13 -0.23 2.35
N LYS A 11 21.18 1.05 2.72
CA LYS A 11 20.33 2.10 2.08
C LYS A 11 20.55 2.19 0.57
N GLY A 12 21.78 1.95 0.09
CA GLY A 12 22.09 1.93 -1.34
C GLY A 12 21.35 0.85 -2.15
N PHE A 13 20.76 -0.14 -1.48
CA PHE A 13 19.96 -1.20 -2.09
C PHE A 13 18.46 -0.91 -2.07
N LEU A 14 18.01 0.18 -1.41
CA LEU A 14 16.59 0.50 -1.21
C LEU A 14 15.77 0.41 -2.50
N LYS A 15 16.21 1.11 -3.54
CA LYS A 15 15.51 1.11 -4.83
C LYS A 15 15.40 -0.30 -5.40
N GLY A 16 16.51 -1.06 -5.42
CA GLY A 16 16.53 -2.42 -5.95
C GLY A 16 15.62 -3.38 -5.17
N MET A 17 15.54 -3.22 -3.85
CA MET A 17 14.64 -4.02 -3.01
C MET A 17 13.17 -3.72 -3.31
N MET A 18 12.84 -2.44 -3.46
CA MET A 18 11.47 -2.03 -3.82
C MET A 18 11.11 -2.45 -5.23
N ASP A 19 12.04 -2.38 -6.19
CA ASP A 19 11.86 -2.91 -7.54
C ASP A 19 11.61 -4.42 -7.51
N LEU A 20 12.36 -5.21 -6.71
CA LEU A 20 12.10 -6.64 -6.54
C LEU A 20 10.74 -6.94 -5.92
N ARG A 21 10.32 -6.19 -4.88
CA ARG A 21 8.98 -6.30 -4.27
C ARG A 21 7.86 -5.96 -5.25
N ALA A 22 8.17 -5.13 -6.26
CA ALA A 22 7.28 -4.80 -7.37
C ALA A 22 7.53 -5.68 -8.61
N GLY A 23 8.17 -6.85 -8.49
CA GLY A 23 8.37 -7.78 -9.61
C GLY A 23 9.31 -7.27 -10.74
N LEU A 24 9.95 -6.11 -10.57
CA LEU A 24 10.83 -5.46 -11.55
C LEU A 24 12.28 -5.99 -11.47
N SER A 25 12.43 -7.32 -11.56
CA SER A 25 13.71 -8.02 -11.37
C SER A 25 14.77 -7.72 -12.43
N SER A 26 14.37 -7.22 -13.60
CA SER A 26 15.27 -6.92 -14.72
C SER A 26 16.02 -5.58 -14.57
N THR A 27 15.60 -4.72 -13.64
CA THR A 27 16.20 -3.40 -13.43
C THR A 27 17.65 -3.52 -12.93
N LYS A 28 18.46 -2.49 -13.20
CA LYS A 28 19.86 -2.43 -12.76
C LYS A 28 19.97 -2.55 -11.24
N ASP A 29 19.07 -1.93 -10.48
CA ASP A 29 19.14 -1.92 -9.02
C ASP A 29 18.62 -3.21 -8.41
N ALA A 30 17.57 -3.83 -8.99
CA ALA A 30 17.13 -5.16 -8.58
C ALA A 30 18.24 -6.21 -8.78
N LYS A 31 18.95 -6.17 -9.91
CA LYS A 31 20.08 -7.07 -10.18
C LYS A 31 21.20 -6.96 -9.13
N LYS A 32 21.52 -5.75 -8.66
CA LYS A 32 22.50 -5.56 -7.56
C LYS A 32 22.05 -6.23 -6.26
N VAL A 33 20.76 -6.19 -5.95
CA VAL A 33 20.21 -6.86 -4.76
C VAL A 33 20.28 -8.37 -4.93
N LEU A 34 19.95 -8.89 -6.11
CA LEU A 34 20.06 -10.32 -6.42
C LEU A 34 21.52 -10.80 -6.34
N GLU A 35 22.48 -10.03 -6.84
CA GLU A 35 23.92 -10.31 -6.69
C GLU A 35 24.34 -10.34 -5.22
N LEU A 36 23.85 -9.38 -4.41
CA LEU A 36 24.10 -9.38 -2.97
C LEU A 36 23.54 -10.64 -2.30
N ILE A 37 22.31 -11.04 -2.63
CA ILE A 37 21.69 -12.27 -2.12
C ILE A 37 22.51 -13.51 -2.52
N GLN A 38 22.92 -13.62 -3.79
CA GLN A 38 23.71 -14.74 -4.31
C GLN A 38 25.12 -14.83 -3.70
N SER A 39 25.64 -13.72 -3.16
CA SER A 39 26.93 -13.69 -2.49
C SER A 39 26.92 -14.39 -1.13
N VAL A 40 25.75 -14.51 -0.49
CA VAL A 40 25.58 -15.14 0.82
C VAL A 40 25.62 -16.66 0.72
N LYS A 41 26.29 -17.33 1.67
CA LYS A 41 26.60 -18.77 1.59
C LYS A 41 25.93 -19.65 2.63
N THR A 42 25.34 -19.06 3.68
CA THR A 42 24.64 -19.82 4.72
C THR A 42 23.19 -19.35 4.84
N PRO A 43 22.25 -20.24 5.20
CA PRO A 43 20.86 -19.87 5.44
C PRO A 43 20.71 -18.75 6.48
N GLU A 44 21.47 -18.82 7.58
CA GLU A 44 21.39 -17.86 8.68
C GLU A 44 21.84 -16.46 8.25
N ALA A 45 22.90 -16.39 7.43
CA ALA A 45 23.37 -15.11 6.89
C ALA A 45 22.40 -14.54 5.85
N LEU A 46 21.65 -15.40 5.14
CA LEU A 46 20.65 -14.99 4.17
C LEU A 46 19.41 -14.42 4.87
N GLU A 47 18.97 -15.08 5.94
CA GLU A 47 17.91 -14.61 6.83
C GLU A 47 18.29 -13.25 7.42
N GLU A 48 19.50 -13.12 7.98
CA GLU A 48 19.98 -11.87 8.58
C GLU A 48 20.06 -10.74 7.53
N LEU A 49 20.48 -11.05 6.30
CA LEU A 49 20.46 -10.11 5.19
C LEU A 49 19.01 -9.67 4.87
N GLY A 50 18.08 -10.63 4.75
CA GLY A 50 16.67 -10.38 4.48
C GLY A 50 16.03 -9.44 5.50
N ILE A 51 16.31 -9.65 6.79
CA ILE A 51 15.89 -8.79 7.89
C ILE A 51 16.42 -7.36 7.72
N LYS A 52 17.73 -7.20 7.45
CA LYS A 52 18.36 -5.88 7.28
C LYS A 52 17.82 -5.12 6.07
N LEU A 53 17.64 -5.83 4.95
CA LEU A 53 17.04 -5.31 3.72
C LEU A 53 15.59 -4.85 3.96
N THR A 54 14.79 -5.68 4.62
CA THR A 54 13.40 -5.35 4.98
C THR A 54 13.32 -4.16 5.92
N ALA A 55 14.18 -4.09 6.95
CA ALA A 55 14.21 -2.97 7.89
C ALA A 55 14.48 -1.62 7.21
N VAL A 56 15.34 -1.60 6.17
CA VAL A 56 15.59 -0.40 5.36
C VAL A 56 14.38 -0.04 4.49
N GLY A 57 13.71 -1.03 3.92
CA GLY A 57 12.47 -0.83 3.16
C GLY A 57 11.37 -0.19 4.01
N GLU A 58 11.08 -0.78 5.17
CA GLU A 58 10.05 -0.27 6.09
C GLU A 58 10.40 1.10 6.67
N TRP A 59 11.69 1.35 6.96
CA TRP A 59 12.18 2.67 7.38
C TRP A 59 11.90 3.75 6.33
N ALA A 60 12.07 3.45 5.05
CA ALA A 60 11.89 4.42 3.98
C ALA A 60 10.42 4.60 3.56
N HIS A 61 9.65 3.51 3.54
CA HIS A 61 8.32 3.45 2.90
C HIS A 61 7.35 4.53 3.40
N GLY A 62 7.16 4.63 4.72
CA GLY A 62 6.22 5.60 5.30
C GLY A 62 6.55 7.05 4.98
N THR A 63 7.84 7.42 4.97
CA THR A 63 8.26 8.78 4.60
C THR A 63 8.10 9.04 3.11
N HIS A 64 8.36 8.02 2.28
CA HIS A 64 8.20 8.12 0.83
C HIS A 64 6.75 8.36 0.43
N VAL A 65 5.82 7.58 0.97
CA VAL A 65 4.38 7.77 0.70
C VAL A 65 3.86 9.09 1.28
N ALA A 66 4.34 9.51 2.46
CA ALA A 66 3.96 10.80 3.05
C ALA A 66 4.43 11.99 2.19
N GLY A 67 5.63 11.90 1.61
CA GLY A 67 6.15 12.92 0.70
C GLY A 67 5.30 13.08 -0.56
N LEU A 68 4.78 11.98 -1.12
CA LEU A 68 3.87 12.01 -2.27
C LEU A 68 2.50 12.57 -1.88
N LEU A 69 1.96 12.12 -0.75
CA LEU A 69 0.67 12.58 -0.24
C LEU A 69 0.63 14.09 -0.01
N LEU A 70 1.73 14.69 0.43
CA LEU A 70 1.82 16.12 0.74
C LEU A 70 2.42 16.97 -0.39
N ALA A 71 2.76 16.38 -1.53
CA ALA A 71 3.33 17.09 -2.66
C ALA A 71 2.42 18.26 -3.09
N ASP A 72 2.98 19.46 -3.20
CA ASP A 72 2.28 20.68 -3.60
C ASP A 72 1.05 21.05 -2.74
N LEU A 73 1.01 20.58 -1.47
CA LEU A 73 -0.01 20.91 -0.48
C LEU A 73 0.61 21.61 0.75
N PRO A 74 1.09 22.86 0.64
CA PRO A 74 1.86 23.52 1.71
C PRO A 74 1.05 23.83 2.99
N LYS A 75 -0.27 23.70 2.93
CA LYS A 75 -1.18 23.90 4.07
C LYS A 75 -1.80 22.61 4.59
N ALA A 76 -1.48 21.46 3.99
CA ALA A 76 -2.02 20.18 4.47
C ALA A 76 -1.34 19.80 5.78
N GLU A 77 -2.15 19.33 6.73
CA GLU A 77 -1.68 18.74 7.97
C GLU A 77 -1.72 17.21 7.83
N LEU A 78 -0.64 16.54 8.26
CA LEU A 78 -0.53 15.08 8.19
C LEU A 78 -0.83 14.47 9.55
N ALA A 79 -1.84 13.61 9.61
CA ALA A 79 -2.01 12.66 10.68
C ALA A 79 -1.24 11.37 10.36
N ILE A 80 -0.41 10.90 11.29
CA ILE A 80 0.33 9.65 11.15
C ILE A 80 -0.29 8.63 12.09
N PHE A 81 -0.77 7.54 11.52
CA PHE A 81 -1.28 6.41 12.27
C PHE A 81 -0.23 5.32 12.30
N ARG A 82 0.12 4.87 13.51
CA ARG A 82 0.78 3.59 13.64
C ARG A 82 -0.29 2.51 13.64
N SER A 83 -0.45 1.85 12.49
CA SER A 83 -1.14 0.57 12.45
C SER A 83 -0.21 -0.43 13.13
N ALA A 84 -0.52 -0.89 14.35
CA ALA A 84 0.23 -1.95 15.02
C ALA A 84 -0.37 -3.28 14.59
N TRP A 85 -0.13 -3.65 13.34
CA TRP A 85 -0.67 -4.86 12.73
C TRP A 85 -0.15 -6.09 13.48
N ALA A 86 -0.93 -7.18 13.48
CA ALA A 86 -0.53 -8.48 13.98
C ALA A 86 0.61 -9.01 13.10
N GLY A 87 1.82 -8.54 13.36
CA GLY A 87 2.97 -8.66 12.45
C GLY A 87 4.02 -7.55 12.61
N GLU A 88 3.69 -6.38 13.17
CA GLU A 88 4.69 -5.30 13.35
C GLU A 88 5.76 -5.66 14.41
N ALA A 89 5.43 -6.53 15.36
CA ALA A 89 6.40 -7.17 16.24
C ALA A 89 7.25 -8.26 15.54
N ARG A 90 6.96 -8.56 14.26
CA ARG A 90 7.57 -9.63 13.44
C ARG A 90 8.44 -9.16 12.29
N LEU A 91 8.94 -7.92 12.33
CA LEU A 91 10.11 -7.55 11.51
C LEU A 91 11.30 -8.55 11.66
N TYR A 92 11.21 -9.50 12.60
CA TYR A 92 12.22 -10.48 12.97
C TYR A 92 11.70 -11.92 13.19
N HIS A 93 10.45 -12.27 12.81
CA HIS A 93 9.91 -13.63 13.05
C HIS A 93 9.04 -14.15 11.89
N GLU A 94 9.52 -15.21 11.24
CA GLU A 94 8.80 -15.96 10.21
C GLU A 94 7.70 -16.82 10.83
N ARG A 95 6.56 -16.20 11.20
CA ARG A 95 5.36 -16.90 11.68
C ARG A 95 4.06 -16.15 11.38
N GLY A 96 2.95 -16.89 11.36
CA GLY A 96 1.62 -16.28 11.24
C GLY A 96 1.16 -15.55 12.50
N PRO A 97 0.12 -14.70 12.40
CA PRO A 97 -0.50 -14.07 13.56
C PRO A 97 -1.24 -15.03 14.46
N THR A 98 -1.13 -14.78 15.77
CA THR A 98 -2.00 -15.35 16.80
C THR A 98 -3.34 -14.61 16.84
N ASP A 99 -4.33 -15.22 17.47
CA ASP A 99 -5.66 -14.58 17.62
C ASP A 99 -5.60 -13.37 18.57
N GLU A 100 -4.76 -13.43 19.60
CA GLU A 100 -4.51 -12.30 20.50
C GLU A 100 -3.88 -11.12 19.75
N GLU A 101 -2.90 -11.37 18.88
CA GLU A 101 -2.29 -10.31 18.05
C GLU A 101 -3.32 -9.69 17.09
N LEU A 102 -4.20 -10.50 16.47
CA LEU A 102 -5.27 -9.98 15.62
C LEU A 102 -6.29 -9.14 16.40
N ALA A 103 -6.59 -9.52 17.65
CA ALA A 103 -7.45 -8.72 18.52
C ALA A 103 -6.79 -7.37 18.90
N VAL A 104 -5.48 -7.36 19.14
CA VAL A 104 -4.71 -6.14 19.38
C VAL A 104 -4.67 -5.25 18.13
N GLU A 105 -4.43 -5.83 16.95
CA GLU A 105 -4.51 -5.12 15.66
C GLU A 105 -5.88 -4.46 15.51
N ARG A 106 -6.97 -5.22 15.71
CA ARG A 106 -8.33 -4.69 15.62
C ARG A 106 -8.56 -3.51 16.53
N LYS A 107 -8.18 -3.61 17.81
CA LYS A 107 -8.32 -2.52 18.78
C LYS A 107 -7.54 -1.27 18.33
N ASN A 108 -6.32 -1.46 17.82
CA ASN A 108 -5.51 -0.36 17.31
C ASN A 108 -6.19 0.34 16.11
N VAL A 109 -6.71 -0.41 15.13
CA VAL A 109 -7.39 0.23 13.98
C VAL A 109 -8.73 0.86 14.39
N GLU A 110 -9.43 0.33 15.39
CA GLU A 110 -10.61 0.99 15.98
C GLU A 110 -10.26 2.33 16.66
N ASP A 111 -9.13 2.41 17.36
CA ASP A 111 -8.64 3.67 17.94
C ASP A 111 -8.22 4.67 16.86
N VAL A 112 -7.63 4.20 15.75
CA VAL A 112 -7.37 5.01 14.55
C VAL A 112 -8.67 5.55 13.96
N ALA A 113 -9.71 4.73 13.83
CA ALA A 113 -11.02 5.17 13.33
C ALA A 113 -11.65 6.25 14.22
N LYS A 114 -11.56 6.10 15.55
CA LYS A 114 -12.00 7.14 16.50
C LYS A 114 -11.25 8.45 16.27
N PHE A 115 -9.92 8.40 16.12
CA PHE A 115 -9.11 9.58 15.85
C PHE A 115 -9.49 10.25 14.53
N ILE A 116 -9.64 9.47 13.46
CA ILE A 116 -10.09 9.95 12.14
C ILE A 116 -11.38 10.75 12.26
N ASN A 117 -12.38 10.19 12.95
CA ASN A 117 -13.67 10.85 13.14
C ASN A 117 -13.59 12.08 14.04
N GLN A 118 -12.86 11.99 15.17
CA GLN A 118 -12.69 13.10 16.10
C GLN A 118 -12.02 14.32 15.46
N HIS A 119 -11.09 14.09 14.55
CA HIS A 119 -10.34 15.14 13.87
C HIS A 119 -10.89 15.49 12.47
N GLY A 120 -11.99 14.86 12.04
CA GLY A 120 -12.63 15.14 10.75
C GLY A 120 -11.72 14.85 9.56
N ILE A 121 -10.84 13.85 9.64
CA ILE A 121 -9.88 13.52 8.57
C ILE A 121 -10.65 13.02 7.35
N ARG A 122 -10.52 13.71 6.22
CA ARG A 122 -11.33 13.47 5.01
C ARG A 122 -10.69 12.51 4.00
N VAL A 123 -9.36 12.35 4.02
CA VAL A 123 -8.63 11.46 3.12
C VAL A 123 -7.58 10.69 3.92
N VAL A 124 -7.52 9.37 3.72
CA VAL A 124 -6.52 8.49 4.33
C VAL A 124 -5.89 7.63 3.24
N ASN A 125 -4.57 7.71 3.13
CA ASN A 125 -3.80 6.82 2.26
C ASN A 125 -3.52 5.49 2.97
N VAL A 126 -3.76 4.38 2.28
CA VAL A 126 -3.62 3.01 2.76
C VAL A 126 -2.72 2.25 1.77
N SER A 127 -1.42 2.58 1.79
CA SER A 127 -0.39 1.97 0.93
C SER A 127 0.08 0.60 1.44
N LEU A 128 -0.87 -0.27 1.79
CA LEU A 128 -0.65 -1.57 2.40
C LEU A 128 -1.64 -2.62 1.87
N GLY A 129 -1.30 -3.90 2.06
CA GLY A 129 -2.21 -5.01 1.82
C GLY A 129 -1.67 -6.34 2.34
N PHE A 130 -2.56 -7.31 2.51
CA PHE A 130 -2.26 -8.68 2.87
C PHE A 130 -3.08 -9.64 2.04
N SER A 131 -2.40 -10.62 1.48
CA SER A 131 -3.01 -11.67 0.69
C SER A 131 -2.99 -13.01 1.38
N MET A 132 -3.81 -13.93 0.87
CA MET A 132 -3.87 -15.29 1.41
C MET A 132 -2.50 -15.98 1.39
N ASP A 133 -1.79 -15.92 0.27
CA ASP A 133 -0.48 -16.54 0.09
C ASP A 133 0.61 -15.93 0.98
N TYR A 134 0.56 -14.62 1.24
CA TYR A 134 1.45 -13.96 2.20
C TYR A 134 1.26 -14.52 3.62
N VAL A 135 0.02 -14.77 4.01
CA VAL A 135 -0.30 -15.37 5.32
C VAL A 135 0.10 -16.84 5.35
N GLU A 136 -0.19 -17.60 4.29
CA GLU A 136 0.20 -19.00 4.19
C GLU A 136 1.72 -19.17 4.26
N ASP A 137 2.49 -18.32 3.58
CA ASP A 137 3.95 -18.37 3.59
C ASP A 137 4.51 -18.18 5.00
N ALA A 138 3.99 -17.19 5.74
CA ALA A 138 4.36 -17.00 7.14
C ALA A 138 4.02 -18.22 8.02
N LEU A 139 2.88 -18.89 7.77
CA LEU A 139 2.45 -20.07 8.53
C LEU A 139 3.25 -21.34 8.21
N ARG A 140 3.82 -21.47 7.01
CA ARG A 140 4.63 -22.64 6.61
C ARG A 140 5.90 -22.80 7.46
N HIS A 141 6.38 -21.72 8.05
CA HIS A 141 7.52 -21.72 8.97
C HIS A 141 7.16 -22.31 10.34
N GLU A 142 5.86 -22.48 10.64
CA GLU A 142 5.36 -23.11 11.87
C GLU A 142 4.97 -24.58 11.63
N GLY A 143 5.86 -25.36 10.98
CA GLY A 143 5.60 -26.75 10.61
C GLY A 143 5.25 -27.67 11.79
N ASP A 144 5.72 -27.35 13.00
CA ASP A 144 5.37 -28.07 14.24
C ASP A 144 3.90 -27.85 14.66
N LYS A 145 3.27 -26.76 14.20
CA LYS A 145 1.86 -26.42 14.49
C LYS A 145 0.93 -26.76 13.32
N TYR A 146 1.41 -26.61 12.09
CA TYR A 146 0.63 -26.81 10.86
C TYR A 146 1.31 -27.85 9.98
N ALA A 147 0.96 -29.12 10.19
CA ALA A 147 1.65 -30.26 9.58
C ALA A 147 1.34 -30.43 8.08
N THR A 148 0.19 -29.96 7.61
CA THR A 148 -0.24 -30.11 6.22
C THR A 148 -0.56 -28.76 5.57
N ALA A 149 -0.51 -28.72 4.23
CA ALA A 149 -0.97 -27.56 3.46
C ALA A 149 -2.45 -27.21 3.74
N ALA A 150 -3.28 -28.20 4.08
CA ALA A 150 -4.67 -27.98 4.47
C ALA A 150 -4.78 -27.26 5.83
N ASP A 151 -3.92 -27.59 6.80
CA ASP A 151 -3.88 -26.91 8.10
C ASP A 151 -3.42 -25.46 7.97
N VAL A 152 -2.39 -25.23 7.16
CA VAL A 152 -1.89 -23.88 6.82
C VAL A 152 -3.00 -23.05 6.19
N LYS A 153 -3.68 -23.60 5.16
CA LYS A 153 -4.77 -22.91 4.48
C LYS A 153 -5.93 -22.60 5.43
N ALA A 154 -6.37 -23.58 6.23
CA ALA A 154 -7.46 -23.39 7.18
C ALA A 154 -7.14 -22.31 8.23
N ARG A 155 -5.86 -22.17 8.63
CA ARG A 155 -5.43 -21.08 9.51
C ARG A 155 -5.38 -19.74 8.78
N ALA A 156 -4.83 -19.71 7.56
CA ALA A 156 -4.73 -18.50 6.74
C ALA A 156 -6.11 -17.90 6.45
N GLU A 157 -7.11 -18.73 6.15
CA GLU A 157 -8.50 -18.31 5.93
C GLU A 157 -9.07 -17.57 7.14
N LYS A 158 -8.88 -18.10 8.37
CA LYS A 158 -9.33 -17.44 9.62
C LYS A 158 -8.64 -16.10 9.84
N ILE A 159 -7.34 -16.01 9.56
CA ILE A 159 -6.57 -14.78 9.69
C ILE A 159 -7.05 -13.73 8.69
N GLN A 160 -7.23 -14.10 7.43
CA GLN A 160 -7.71 -13.20 6.39
C GLN A 160 -9.15 -12.75 6.68
N GLU A 161 -10.03 -13.64 7.15
CA GLU A 161 -11.37 -13.27 7.59
C GLU A 161 -11.34 -12.21 8.71
N ALA A 162 -10.51 -12.41 9.73
CA ALA A 162 -10.38 -11.46 10.84
C ALA A 162 -9.83 -10.09 10.40
N ARG A 163 -8.81 -10.07 9.53
CA ARG A 163 -8.25 -8.83 8.96
C ARG A 163 -9.26 -8.12 8.08
N ARG A 164 -9.93 -8.86 7.20
CA ARG A 164 -10.97 -8.32 6.32
C ARG A 164 -12.12 -7.71 7.13
N ALA A 165 -12.56 -8.38 8.20
CA ALA A 165 -13.57 -7.86 9.11
C ALA A 165 -13.09 -6.58 9.82
N THR A 166 -11.82 -6.51 10.22
CA THR A 166 -11.22 -5.33 10.86
C THR A 166 -11.21 -4.12 9.92
N TRP A 167 -10.68 -4.26 8.71
CA TRP A 167 -10.64 -3.17 7.74
C TRP A 167 -12.04 -2.74 7.29
N LYS A 168 -12.95 -3.69 7.08
CA LYS A 168 -14.36 -3.38 6.77
C LYS A 168 -15.00 -2.57 7.89
N HIS A 169 -14.75 -2.93 9.15
CA HIS A 169 -15.29 -2.20 10.30
C HIS A 169 -14.78 -0.76 10.35
N VAL A 170 -13.49 -0.55 10.09
CA VAL A 170 -12.85 0.78 10.10
C VAL A 170 -13.39 1.66 8.99
N PHE A 171 -13.45 1.15 7.76
CA PHE A 171 -14.03 1.88 6.63
C PHE A 171 -15.50 2.25 6.87
N SER A 172 -16.28 1.32 7.43
CA SER A 172 -17.69 1.56 7.76
C SER A 172 -17.87 2.59 8.89
N SER A 173 -16.90 2.67 9.81
CA SER A 173 -16.94 3.57 10.97
C SER A 173 -16.54 5.00 10.63
N CYS A 174 -15.93 5.24 9.46
CA CYS A 174 -15.50 6.55 8.99
C CYS A 174 -16.16 6.92 7.65
N PRO A 175 -17.50 7.03 7.60
CA PRO A 175 -18.24 7.20 6.33
C PRO A 175 -17.91 8.49 5.58
N ASN A 176 -17.40 9.51 6.28
CA ASN A 176 -17.04 10.82 5.71
C ASN A 176 -15.57 10.90 5.24
N THR A 177 -14.82 9.81 5.38
CA THR A 177 -13.40 9.70 5.04
C THR A 177 -13.22 8.83 3.81
N LEU A 178 -12.55 9.35 2.78
CA LEU A 178 -12.13 8.55 1.64
C LEU A 178 -10.84 7.79 1.99
N PHE A 179 -10.88 6.46 1.91
CA PHE A 179 -9.72 5.58 2.03
C PHE A 179 -9.20 5.25 0.64
N VAL A 180 -7.95 5.62 0.37
CA VAL A 180 -7.28 5.38 -0.91
C VAL A 180 -6.30 4.23 -0.72
N VAL A 181 -6.63 3.08 -1.30
CA VAL A 181 -5.99 1.78 -1.02
C VAL A 181 -5.12 1.36 -2.21
N ALA A 182 -3.89 0.93 -1.95
CA ALA A 182 -3.03 0.35 -2.98
C ALA A 182 -3.56 -1.03 -3.44
N ALA A 183 -3.60 -1.28 -4.75
CA ALA A 183 -4.12 -2.56 -5.27
C ALA A 183 -3.24 -3.78 -4.92
N GLY A 184 -1.93 -3.59 -4.72
CA GLY A 184 -0.95 -4.66 -4.53
C GLY A 184 -0.05 -4.86 -5.76
N ASN A 185 1.04 -5.62 -5.58
CA ASN A 185 2.17 -5.67 -6.53
C ASN A 185 2.49 -7.08 -7.04
N ALA A 186 1.49 -7.95 -7.21
CA ALA A 186 1.65 -9.36 -7.55
C ALA A 186 1.10 -9.74 -8.94
N ASN A 187 0.63 -8.77 -9.75
CA ASN A 187 0.05 -8.99 -11.07
C ASN A 187 -1.07 -10.05 -11.10
N ARG A 188 -2.04 -9.92 -10.20
CA ARG A 188 -3.14 -10.87 -10.03
C ARG A 188 -4.46 -10.18 -9.75
N ASP A 189 -5.55 -10.94 -9.75
CA ASP A 189 -6.87 -10.43 -9.35
C ASP A 189 -6.98 -10.31 -7.83
N ILE A 190 -7.36 -9.12 -7.34
CA ILE A 190 -7.45 -8.85 -5.89
C ILE A 190 -8.51 -9.68 -5.15
N LEU A 191 -9.55 -10.15 -5.86
CA LEU A 191 -10.61 -10.98 -5.28
C LEU A 191 -10.21 -12.45 -5.25
N GLU A 192 -9.50 -12.94 -6.27
CA GLU A 192 -9.02 -14.33 -6.32
C GLU A 192 -8.06 -14.64 -5.17
N TYR A 193 -7.21 -13.68 -4.79
CA TYR A 193 -6.18 -13.85 -3.74
C TYR A 193 -6.56 -13.22 -2.40
N ALA A 194 -7.78 -12.72 -2.27
CA ALA A 194 -8.28 -12.01 -1.09
C ALA A 194 -7.28 -10.95 -0.59
N ASP A 195 -6.84 -10.07 -1.49
CA ASP A 195 -5.90 -8.98 -1.19
C ASP A 195 -6.61 -7.91 -0.33
N THR A 196 -6.63 -8.08 0.99
CA THR A 196 -7.26 -7.14 1.93
C THR A 196 -6.30 -6.01 2.31
N PRO A 197 -6.72 -4.73 2.32
CA PRO A 197 -8.10 -4.26 2.20
C PRO A 197 -8.56 -3.90 0.77
N ALA A 198 -7.76 -4.15 -0.26
CA ALA A 198 -8.13 -3.82 -1.64
C ALA A 198 -9.38 -4.58 -2.13
N ASP A 199 -9.64 -5.78 -1.61
CA ASP A 199 -10.80 -6.61 -1.91
C ASP A 199 -12.14 -6.10 -1.31
N LEU A 200 -12.10 -5.03 -0.51
CA LEU A 200 -13.28 -4.46 0.13
C LEU A 200 -13.99 -3.45 -0.77
N ASP A 201 -15.31 -3.66 -0.92
CA ASP A 201 -16.19 -2.77 -1.67
C ASP A 201 -17.06 -1.93 -0.73
N LEU A 202 -16.66 -0.68 -0.51
CA LEU A 202 -17.44 0.30 0.21
C LEU A 202 -17.45 1.64 -0.55
N PRO A 203 -18.49 2.48 -0.38
CA PRO A 203 -18.60 3.77 -1.08
C PRO A 203 -17.42 4.72 -0.83
N ASN A 204 -16.70 4.55 0.28
CA ASN A 204 -15.58 5.36 0.69
C ASN A 204 -14.22 4.67 0.53
N VAL A 205 -14.15 3.58 -0.25
CA VAL A 205 -12.90 2.89 -0.60
C VAL A 205 -12.62 3.06 -2.10
N LEU A 206 -11.44 3.61 -2.38
CA LEU A 206 -10.92 3.80 -3.73
C LEU A 206 -9.62 3.01 -3.87
N VAL A 207 -9.65 1.95 -4.69
CA VAL A 207 -8.48 1.10 -4.94
C VAL A 207 -7.72 1.62 -6.15
N ILE A 208 -6.41 1.77 -6.00
CA ILE A 208 -5.53 2.42 -6.98
C ILE A 208 -4.54 1.41 -7.57
N GLY A 209 -4.61 1.25 -8.88
CA GLY A 209 -3.60 0.54 -9.66
C GLY A 209 -2.43 1.46 -10.05
N ALA A 210 -1.35 0.87 -10.56
CA ALA A 210 -0.15 1.59 -10.97
C ALA A 210 0.04 1.62 -12.49
N VAL A 211 0.49 2.76 -13.00
CA VAL A 211 1.04 2.94 -14.35
C VAL A 211 2.48 3.45 -14.29
N ASP A 212 3.20 3.35 -15.40
CA ASP A 212 4.51 3.98 -15.58
C ASP A 212 4.41 5.44 -16.07
N GLU A 213 5.55 6.07 -16.34
CA GLU A 213 5.64 7.47 -16.81
C GLU A 213 4.97 7.72 -18.17
N ASN A 214 4.73 6.68 -18.97
CA ASN A 214 4.07 6.78 -20.27
C ASN A 214 2.55 6.53 -20.15
N GLY A 215 2.07 6.22 -18.94
CA GLY A 215 0.69 5.79 -18.71
C GLY A 215 0.44 4.33 -19.06
N ASP A 216 1.50 3.54 -19.28
CA ASP A 216 1.38 2.11 -19.54
C ASP A 216 1.16 1.34 -18.23
N TRP A 217 0.38 0.26 -18.32
CA TRP A 217 0.09 -0.60 -17.19
C TRP A 217 1.35 -1.13 -16.51
N ALA A 218 1.51 -0.90 -15.20
CA ALA A 218 2.65 -1.41 -14.48
C ALA A 218 2.58 -2.94 -14.40
N PRO A 219 3.63 -3.69 -14.79
CA PRO A 219 3.56 -5.15 -14.94
C PRO A 219 3.30 -5.91 -13.63
N PHE A 220 3.37 -5.23 -12.49
CA PHE A 220 3.13 -5.79 -11.17
C PHE A 220 1.77 -5.43 -10.58
N THR A 221 1.06 -4.43 -11.11
CA THR A 221 -0.14 -3.94 -10.43
C THR A 221 -1.19 -5.04 -10.41
N ASN A 222 -1.76 -5.29 -9.23
CA ASN A 222 -2.94 -6.13 -9.15
C ASN A 222 -4.10 -5.47 -9.91
N SER A 223 -5.04 -6.30 -10.35
CA SER A 223 -6.17 -5.90 -11.17
C SER A 223 -7.50 -6.38 -10.58
N ASN A 224 -8.58 -5.80 -11.07
CA ASN A 224 -9.91 -6.39 -11.10
C ASN A 224 -10.80 -5.45 -11.94
N PRO A 225 -11.61 -5.96 -12.88
CA PRO A 225 -12.34 -5.14 -13.86
C PRO A 225 -13.38 -4.20 -13.26
N GLU A 226 -13.78 -4.41 -12.01
CA GLU A 226 -14.78 -3.60 -11.29
C GLU A 226 -14.18 -2.81 -10.12
N ARG A 227 -13.12 -3.34 -9.48
CA ARG A 227 -12.53 -2.74 -8.27
C ARG A 227 -11.35 -1.83 -8.56
N VAL A 228 -10.49 -2.17 -9.52
CA VAL A 228 -9.25 -1.44 -9.83
C VAL A 228 -9.44 -0.69 -11.15
N ARG A 229 -10.12 0.46 -11.05
CA ARG A 229 -10.56 1.25 -12.22
C ARG A 229 -9.83 2.58 -12.35
N VAL A 230 -9.21 3.02 -11.27
CA VAL A 230 -8.47 4.29 -11.17
C VAL A 230 -7.00 3.95 -10.96
N PHE A 231 -6.16 4.65 -11.71
CA PHE A 231 -4.71 4.42 -11.76
C PHE A 231 -3.98 5.72 -11.51
N ASP A 232 -2.77 5.60 -10.99
CA ASP A 232 -1.81 6.70 -10.94
C ASP A 232 -0.38 6.17 -11.12
N HIS A 233 0.57 7.07 -11.28
CA HIS A 233 1.97 6.74 -11.51
C HIS A 233 2.53 6.01 -10.29
N GLY A 234 3.03 4.80 -10.53
CA GLY A 234 3.58 3.92 -9.51
C GLY A 234 4.93 3.30 -9.87
N VAL A 235 5.50 3.59 -11.05
CA VAL A 235 6.84 3.11 -11.44
C VAL A 235 7.86 4.22 -11.28
N ALA A 236 8.96 3.95 -10.58
CA ALA A 236 10.08 4.87 -10.39
C ALA A 236 9.68 6.29 -9.91
N VAL A 237 8.70 6.38 -9.00
CA VAL A 237 8.15 7.65 -8.51
C VAL A 237 9.08 8.27 -7.47
N MET A 238 9.53 9.50 -7.73
CA MET A 238 10.45 10.23 -6.86
C MET A 238 9.75 10.80 -5.63
N SER A 239 10.25 10.45 -4.44
CA SER A 239 9.84 11.07 -3.17
C SER A 239 10.95 11.00 -2.13
N LEU A 240 10.72 11.66 -0.99
CA LEU A 240 11.65 11.75 0.13
C LEU A 240 11.75 10.43 0.89
N ILE A 241 12.94 10.10 1.38
CA ILE A 241 13.15 9.10 2.42
C ILE A 241 13.60 9.80 3.72
N PRO A 242 13.66 9.13 4.90
CA PRO A 242 13.91 9.82 6.16
C PRO A 242 15.27 10.54 6.26
N SER A 243 16.24 10.22 5.38
CA SER A 243 17.50 10.99 5.30
C SER A 243 17.39 12.33 4.57
N GLY A 244 16.21 12.66 4.01
CA GLY A 244 15.98 13.86 3.20
C GLY A 244 16.37 13.70 1.71
N GLU A 245 16.95 12.56 1.33
CA GLU A 245 17.22 12.23 -0.07
C GLU A 245 15.93 11.94 -0.84
N LYS A 246 15.92 12.23 -2.15
CA LYS A 246 14.87 11.78 -3.05
C LYS A 246 15.28 10.48 -3.73
N VAL A 247 14.42 9.46 -3.67
CA VAL A 247 14.67 8.14 -4.25
C VAL A 247 13.45 7.72 -5.09
N PRO A 248 13.63 7.18 -6.31
CA PRO A 248 12.53 6.70 -7.13
C PRO A 248 12.18 5.28 -6.70
N LEU A 249 10.98 5.09 -6.15
CA LEU A 249 10.47 3.78 -5.74
C LEU A 249 9.31 3.34 -6.64
N SER A 250 9.15 2.04 -6.77
CA SER A 250 8.10 1.42 -7.59
C SER A 250 7.13 0.63 -6.73
N GLY A 251 5.83 0.73 -7.03
CA GLY A 251 4.74 0.01 -6.39
C GLY A 251 3.42 0.77 -6.44
N THR A 252 2.30 0.05 -6.30
CA THR A 252 0.98 0.66 -6.05
C THR A 252 0.95 1.47 -4.76
N SER A 253 1.87 1.20 -3.82
CA SER A 253 2.13 2.05 -2.65
C SER A 253 2.54 3.48 -3.00
N MET A 254 3.09 3.74 -4.19
CA MET A 254 3.44 5.08 -4.68
C MET A 254 2.31 5.70 -5.50
N ALA A 255 1.50 4.89 -6.20
CA ALA A 255 0.32 5.37 -6.93
C ALA A 255 -0.80 5.83 -5.96
N ALA A 256 -1.08 5.06 -4.90
CA ALA A 256 -2.12 5.40 -3.93
C ALA A 256 -1.97 6.79 -3.28
N PRO A 257 -0.79 7.24 -2.81
CA PRO A 257 -0.65 8.57 -2.22
C PRO A 257 -0.74 9.70 -3.25
N ASN A 258 -0.39 9.47 -4.53
CA ASN A 258 -0.66 10.45 -5.60
C ASN A 258 -2.17 10.65 -5.78
N ALA A 259 -2.93 9.55 -5.83
CA ALA A 259 -4.39 9.62 -5.91
C ALA A 259 -5.03 10.26 -4.67
N ALA A 260 -4.52 9.96 -3.48
CA ALA A 260 -4.95 10.58 -2.23
C ALA A 260 -4.65 12.09 -2.20
N ASN A 261 -3.51 12.52 -2.74
CA ASN A 261 -3.16 13.92 -2.91
C ASN A 261 -4.19 14.63 -3.82
N ALA A 262 -4.50 14.05 -4.99
CA ALA A 262 -5.51 14.60 -5.90
C ALA A 262 -6.89 14.69 -5.24
N ALA A 263 -7.30 13.65 -4.49
CA ALA A 263 -8.55 13.66 -3.73
C ALA A 263 -8.59 14.78 -2.67
N ALA A 264 -7.48 15.00 -1.95
CA ALA A 264 -7.38 16.06 -0.96
C ALA A 264 -7.49 17.46 -1.61
N LYS A 265 -6.87 17.66 -2.78
CA LYS A 265 -7.00 18.90 -3.56
C LYS A 265 -8.45 19.12 -4.04
N VAL A 266 -9.12 18.07 -4.53
CA VAL A 266 -10.55 18.12 -4.90
C VAL A 266 -11.41 18.56 -3.70
N LEU A 267 -11.21 17.95 -2.53
CA LEU A 267 -11.95 18.29 -1.31
C LEU A 267 -11.64 19.68 -0.78
N SER A 268 -10.45 20.24 -1.08
CA SER A 268 -10.13 21.63 -0.73
C SER A 268 -10.94 22.64 -1.54
N LEU A 269 -11.36 22.30 -2.76
CA LEU A 269 -12.19 23.13 -3.63
C LEU A 269 -13.68 22.86 -3.44
N ALA A 270 -14.05 21.62 -3.11
CA ALA A 270 -15.42 21.18 -2.94
C ALA A 270 -15.59 20.39 -1.62
N PRO A 271 -15.56 21.07 -0.45
CA PRO A 271 -15.49 20.42 0.87
C PRO A 271 -16.73 19.61 1.25
N ASN A 272 -17.86 19.87 0.59
CA ASN A 272 -19.13 19.18 0.83
C ASN A 272 -19.26 17.87 0.04
N LEU A 273 -18.29 17.51 -0.81
CA LEU A 273 -18.34 16.24 -1.52
C LEU A 273 -18.19 15.07 -0.55
N GLU A 274 -19.09 14.11 -0.68
CA GLU A 274 -18.98 12.81 -0.01
C GLU A 274 -17.92 11.93 -0.68
N PRO A 275 -17.28 10.98 0.03
CA PRO A 275 -16.21 10.14 -0.53
C PRO A 275 -16.57 9.45 -1.86
N ALA A 276 -17.80 8.94 -1.98
CA ALA A 276 -18.28 8.30 -3.20
C ALA A 276 -18.33 9.27 -4.40
N ALA A 277 -18.66 10.54 -4.15
CA ALA A 277 -18.68 11.58 -5.18
C ALA A 277 -17.26 11.97 -5.59
N VAL A 278 -16.30 12.01 -4.64
CA VAL A 278 -14.88 12.23 -4.94
C VAL A 278 -14.33 11.10 -5.83
N LYS A 279 -14.60 9.84 -5.46
CA LYS A 279 -14.22 8.66 -6.26
C LYS A 279 -14.77 8.76 -7.69
N ALA A 280 -16.08 9.01 -7.83
CA ALA A 280 -16.72 9.12 -9.14
C ALA A 280 -16.18 10.31 -9.96
N LEU A 281 -15.84 11.43 -9.32
CA LEU A 281 -15.25 12.59 -9.98
C LEU A 281 -13.85 12.27 -10.52
N LEU A 282 -12.98 11.65 -9.70
CA LEU A 282 -11.64 11.23 -10.13
C LEU A 282 -11.71 10.25 -11.31
N GLU A 283 -12.61 9.26 -11.24
CA GLU A 283 -12.79 8.29 -12.32
C GLU A 283 -13.36 8.94 -13.60
N LYS A 284 -14.38 9.80 -13.47
CA LYS A 284 -15.01 10.46 -14.63
C LYS A 284 -14.07 11.43 -15.36
N THR A 285 -13.15 12.06 -14.63
CA THR A 285 -12.26 13.10 -15.17
C THR A 285 -10.91 12.57 -15.61
N GLY A 286 -10.57 11.31 -15.30
CA GLY A 286 -9.31 10.70 -15.67
C GLY A 286 -9.14 10.45 -17.17
N ASP A 287 -7.90 10.27 -17.58
CA ASP A 287 -7.54 9.92 -18.95
C ASP A 287 -7.54 8.39 -19.11
N PRO A 288 -8.13 7.82 -20.18
CA PRO A 288 -8.15 6.38 -20.36
C PRO A 288 -6.76 5.75 -20.34
N ILE A 289 -6.61 4.62 -19.63
CA ILE A 289 -5.39 3.81 -19.73
C ILE A 289 -5.28 3.16 -21.10
N ALA A 290 -4.06 2.79 -21.50
CA ALA A 290 -3.83 2.08 -22.76
C ALA A 290 -4.54 0.71 -22.79
N ALA A 291 -5.14 0.39 -23.93
CA ALA A 291 -5.69 -0.94 -24.19
C ALA A 291 -4.60 -2.03 -24.07
N PRO A 292 -4.92 -3.26 -23.65
CA PRO A 292 -6.25 -3.85 -23.49
C PRO A 292 -6.90 -3.61 -22.11
N PHE A 293 -6.24 -2.85 -21.23
CA PHE A 293 -6.72 -2.64 -19.88
C PHE A 293 -7.84 -1.61 -19.85
N ASN A 294 -8.70 -1.72 -18.85
CA ASN A 294 -9.81 -0.82 -18.66
C ASN A 294 -9.55 0.07 -17.43
N GLY A 295 -9.71 1.38 -17.56
CA GLY A 295 -9.59 2.29 -16.43
C GLY A 295 -9.17 3.68 -16.86
N VAL A 296 -8.88 4.50 -15.88
CA VAL A 296 -8.44 5.88 -16.08
C VAL A 296 -7.26 6.21 -15.17
N ILE A 297 -6.29 6.92 -15.72
CA ILE A 297 -5.24 7.59 -14.98
C ILE A 297 -5.83 8.90 -14.45
N ILE A 298 -5.60 9.21 -13.19
CA ILE A 298 -6.08 10.46 -12.60
C ILE A 298 -5.51 11.65 -13.40
N ASN A 299 -6.42 12.49 -13.91
CA ASN A 299 -6.06 13.78 -14.48
C ASN A 299 -6.39 14.87 -13.45
N GLU A 300 -5.39 15.23 -12.65
CA GLU A 300 -5.56 16.20 -11.55
C GLU A 300 -6.20 17.50 -12.04
N LYS A 301 -5.73 18.05 -13.17
CA LYS A 301 -6.25 19.31 -13.71
C LYS A 301 -7.75 19.23 -13.99
N LYS A 302 -8.21 18.21 -14.73
CA LYS A 302 -9.63 18.02 -15.06
C LYS A 302 -10.47 17.79 -13.80
N ALA A 303 -9.94 17.05 -12.82
CA ALA A 303 -10.60 16.82 -11.54
C ALA A 303 -10.83 18.13 -10.77
N LEU A 304 -9.79 18.97 -10.67
CA LEU A 304 -9.89 20.27 -9.97
C LEU A 304 -10.81 21.26 -10.68
N GLU A 305 -10.77 21.31 -12.01
CA GLU A 305 -11.70 22.12 -12.82
C GLU A 305 -13.16 21.68 -12.59
N ALA A 306 -13.43 20.38 -12.59
CA ALA A 306 -14.76 19.83 -12.32
C ALA A 306 -15.23 20.12 -10.88
N ALA A 307 -14.34 19.98 -9.89
CA ALA A 307 -14.65 20.27 -8.49
C ALA A 307 -14.99 21.76 -8.29
N ALA A 308 -14.21 22.67 -8.86
CA ALA A 308 -14.45 24.10 -8.78
C ALA A 308 -15.74 24.53 -9.49
N ALA A 309 -16.11 23.86 -10.59
CA ALA A 309 -17.36 24.14 -11.30
C ALA A 309 -18.61 23.69 -10.52
N GLY A 310 -18.53 22.55 -9.81
CA GLY A 310 -19.63 22.03 -8.99
C GLY A 310 -19.79 22.72 -7.63
N ALA A 311 -18.79 23.49 -7.19
CA ALA A 311 -18.82 24.25 -5.94
C ALA A 311 -19.50 25.63 -6.06
N LYS A 312 -19.82 26.08 -7.28
CA LYS A 312 -20.57 27.32 -7.57
C LYS A 312 -22.07 27.06 -7.60
#